data_AF-A0A329HGT1-F1
#
_entry.id   AF-A0A329HGT1-F1
#
_cell.length_a   1.000
_cell.length_b   1.000
_cell.length_c   1.000
_cell.angle_alpha   90.00
_cell.angle_beta   90.00
_cell.angle_gamma   90.00
#
_symmetry.space_group_name_H-M   'P 1'
#
loop_
_entity.id
_entity.type
_entity.pdbx_description
1 polymer ?
#
loop_
_entity_poly.entity_id
_entity_poly.type
_entity_poly.pdbx_seq_one_letter_code
_entity_poly.pdbx_strand_id
1 'polypeptide(L)'
;MRIELNRNDEDGTFVSFYPSRAVGFVADGQNYRTSQNARWSINDEHRLRYDGTVLPQDPREGYTVFDSTTPARFVHRGNAITVTPRLPAGITQEDMVELARLVMLERPAARVQLTARDASAETLRDAILDAIRARR
;
A
#
# COMPACT_ATOMS: atom_id res chain seq x y z
N MET A 1 3.71 -3.11 5.37
CA MET A 1 2.31 -2.69 5.62
C MET A 1 1.94 -1.61 4.63
N ARG A 2 0.71 -1.62 4.11
CA ARG A 2 0.28 -0.67 3.08
C ARG A 2 -1.10 -0.13 3.41
N ILE A 3 -1.24 1.19 3.36
CA ILE A 3 -2.53 1.87 3.40
C ILE A 3 -2.69 2.62 2.09
N GLU A 4 -3.78 2.38 1.40
CA GLU A 4 -4.11 3.10 0.17
C GLU A 4 -5.50 3.69 0.28
N LEU A 5 -5.54 5.01 0.36
CA LEU A 5 -6.78 5.77 0.37
C LEU A 5 -7.19 6.08 -1.06
N ASN A 6 -8.48 5.93 -1.36
CA ASN A 6 -9.08 6.29 -2.65
C ASN A 6 -8.40 5.62 -3.86
N ARG A 7 -8.22 4.30 -3.79
CA ARG A 7 -7.78 3.51 -4.95
C ARG A 7 -8.87 3.62 -6.03
N ASN A 8 -8.45 3.96 -7.26
CA ASN A 8 -9.38 4.17 -8.38
C ASN A 8 -9.67 2.89 -9.17
N ASP A 9 -9.43 1.73 -8.56
CA ASP A 9 -9.91 0.45 -9.03
C ASP A 9 -11.23 0.08 -8.35
N GLU A 10 -11.93 -0.92 -8.85
CA GLU A 10 -13.34 -1.20 -8.55
C GLU A 10 -13.63 -1.57 -7.07
N ASP A 11 -12.60 -1.73 -6.25
CA ASP A 11 -12.71 -2.42 -4.97
C ASP A 11 -12.80 -1.49 -3.73
N GLY A 12 -12.51 -0.19 -3.83
CA GLY A 12 -12.56 0.75 -2.71
C GLY A 12 -11.27 0.92 -1.90
N THR A 13 -11.40 1.39 -0.65
CA THR A 13 -10.25 1.72 0.22
C THR A 13 -9.87 0.54 1.13
N PHE A 14 -8.58 0.19 1.16
CA PHE A 14 -8.07 -0.93 1.96
C PHE A 14 -6.85 -0.58 2.79
N VAL A 15 -6.75 -1.25 3.93
CA VAL A 15 -5.49 -1.46 4.66
C VAL A 15 -5.09 -2.91 4.49
N SER A 16 -3.84 -3.17 4.09
CA SER A 16 -3.35 -4.54 3.94
C SER A 16 -1.94 -4.76 4.49
N PHE A 17 -1.75 -5.93 5.06
CA PHE A 17 -0.49 -6.44 5.55
C PHE A 17 -0.26 -7.86 5.04
N TYR A 18 0.93 -8.09 4.48
CA TYR A 18 1.45 -9.40 4.13
C TYR A 18 2.89 -9.48 4.62
N PRO A 19 3.30 -10.54 5.35
CA PRO A 19 4.62 -10.66 5.95
C PRO A 19 5.71 -10.90 4.89
N SER A 20 5.34 -11.53 3.78
CA SER A 20 6.21 -11.81 2.63
C SER A 20 5.94 -10.87 1.45
N ARG A 21 5.71 -9.59 1.70
CA ARG A 21 5.57 -8.59 0.62
C ARG A 21 6.91 -7.95 0.30
N ALA A 22 7.40 -8.17 -0.92
CA ALA A 22 8.57 -7.48 -1.44
C ALA A 22 8.14 -6.09 -1.92
N VAL A 23 8.95 -5.08 -1.63
CA VAL A 23 8.69 -3.68 -1.96
C VAL A 23 9.87 -3.11 -2.76
N GLY A 24 9.65 -2.05 -3.53
CA GLY A 24 10.70 -1.27 -4.18
C GLY A 24 10.23 0.14 -4.50
N PHE A 25 11.17 1.08 -4.60
CA PHE A 25 10.90 2.51 -4.81
C PHE A 25 11.76 3.07 -5.94
N VAL A 26 11.16 3.89 -6.82
CA VAL A 26 11.86 4.50 -7.97
C VAL A 26 11.39 5.93 -8.22
N ALA A 27 12.27 6.81 -8.71
CA ALA A 27 11.97 8.22 -8.94
C ALA A 27 10.88 8.46 -10.00
N ASP A 28 10.81 7.60 -11.02
CA ASP A 28 9.80 7.66 -12.06
C ASP A 28 9.26 6.25 -12.36
N GLY A 29 8.09 5.94 -11.81
CA GLY A 29 7.41 4.66 -12.01
C GLY A 29 6.85 4.45 -13.42
N GLN A 30 6.89 5.44 -14.31
CA GLN A 30 6.33 5.28 -15.67
C GLN A 30 7.11 4.26 -16.52
N ASN A 31 8.40 4.11 -16.26
CA ASN A 31 9.24 3.13 -16.95
C ASN A 31 9.00 1.68 -16.49
N TYR A 32 8.23 1.49 -15.41
CA TYR A 32 7.99 0.21 -14.77
C TYR A 32 6.54 -0.23 -14.98
N ARG A 33 6.26 -0.82 -16.15
CA ARG A 33 4.91 -1.29 -16.52
C ARG A 33 4.52 -2.54 -15.71
N THR A 34 3.41 -2.46 -15.00
CA THR A 34 2.86 -3.57 -14.17
C THR A 34 2.26 -4.71 -14.98
N SER A 35 1.93 -4.50 -16.25
CA SER A 35 1.42 -5.56 -17.15
C SER A 35 2.52 -6.48 -17.71
N GLN A 36 3.81 -6.19 -17.46
CA GLN A 36 4.96 -6.94 -17.98
C GLN A 36 5.55 -7.91 -16.93
N ASN A 37 4.73 -8.79 -16.36
CA ASN A 37 5.10 -9.65 -15.21
C ASN A 37 6.37 -10.49 -15.42
N ALA A 38 6.74 -10.85 -16.65
CA ALA A 38 7.96 -11.62 -16.94
C ALA A 38 9.26 -10.89 -16.54
N ARG A 39 9.23 -9.55 -16.41
CA ARG A 39 10.38 -8.74 -15.96
C ARG A 39 10.46 -8.66 -14.45
N TRP A 40 9.37 -8.95 -13.74
CA TRP A 40 9.29 -8.80 -12.30
C TRP A 40 9.64 -10.11 -11.59
N SER A 41 10.47 -10.03 -10.56
CA SER A 41 10.79 -11.19 -9.70
C SER A 41 11.06 -10.75 -8.27
N ILE A 42 11.06 -11.70 -7.34
CA ILE A 42 11.57 -11.51 -5.98
C ILE A 42 12.88 -12.31 -5.89
N ASN A 43 13.89 -11.79 -5.20
CA ASN A 43 15.15 -12.51 -4.95
C ASN A 43 15.13 -13.23 -3.59
N ASP A 44 16.23 -13.90 -3.25
CA ASP A 44 16.32 -14.71 -2.03
C ASP A 44 16.31 -13.86 -0.75
N GLU A 45 16.73 -12.59 -0.82
CA GLU A 45 16.59 -11.62 0.27
C GLU A 45 15.22 -10.92 0.30
N HIS A 46 14.23 -11.48 -0.40
CA HIS A 46 12.85 -10.98 -0.43
C HIS A 46 12.70 -9.56 -1.01
N ARG A 47 13.56 -9.19 -1.95
CA ARG A 47 13.57 -7.87 -2.61
C ARG A 47 12.93 -7.93 -3.99
N LEU A 48 12.18 -6.88 -4.32
CA LEU A 48 11.54 -6.76 -5.62
C LEU A 48 12.58 -6.39 -6.68
N ARG A 49 12.57 -7.11 -7.80
CA ARG A 49 13.44 -6.90 -8.96
C ARG A 49 12.63 -6.56 -10.20
N TYR A 50 13.22 -5.74 -11.06
CA TYR A 50 12.77 -5.49 -12.43
C TYR A 50 13.91 -5.78 -13.39
N ASP A 51 13.69 -6.70 -14.34
CA ASP A 51 14.68 -7.10 -15.35
C ASP A 51 16.01 -7.56 -14.71
N GLY A 52 15.90 -8.41 -13.66
CA GLY A 52 17.03 -8.89 -12.88
C GLY A 52 17.65 -7.87 -11.91
N THR A 53 17.31 -6.58 -12.01
CA THR A 53 17.87 -5.52 -11.17
C THR A 53 17.03 -5.31 -9.91
N VAL A 54 17.67 -5.30 -8.74
CA VAL A 54 17.03 -5.02 -7.45
C VAL A 54 16.59 -3.56 -7.37
N LEU A 55 15.34 -3.32 -6.98
CA LEU A 55 14.84 -1.97 -6.75
C LEU A 55 15.32 -1.40 -5.41
N PRO A 56 15.55 -0.08 -5.33
CA PRO A 56 15.83 0.61 -4.07
C PRO A 56 14.76 0.33 -3.00
N GLN A 57 15.18 0.26 -1.73
CA GLN A 57 14.31 0.00 -0.58
C GLN A 57 14.01 1.26 0.24
N ASP A 58 14.79 2.33 0.06
CA ASP A 58 14.60 3.55 0.85
C ASP A 58 13.50 4.41 0.23
N PRO A 59 12.41 4.69 0.96
CA PRO A 59 11.38 5.60 0.48
C PRO A 59 11.94 7.02 0.38
N ARG A 60 11.60 7.72 -0.70
CA ARG A 60 11.93 9.14 -0.91
C ARG A 60 10.69 9.86 -1.42
N GLU A 61 10.52 11.11 -1.03
CA GLU A 61 9.43 11.93 -1.57
C GLU A 61 9.47 11.97 -3.10
N GLY A 62 8.29 11.88 -3.73
CA GLY A 62 8.12 11.79 -5.17
C GLY A 62 8.32 10.39 -5.77
N TYR A 63 8.98 9.47 -5.07
CA TYR A 63 9.21 8.12 -5.61
C TYR A 63 7.91 7.34 -5.69
N THR A 64 7.74 6.58 -6.76
CA THR A 64 6.66 5.60 -6.91
C THR A 64 6.98 4.33 -6.15
N VAL A 65 6.01 3.81 -5.38
CA VAL A 65 6.12 2.52 -4.70
C VAL A 65 5.62 1.38 -5.58
N PHE A 66 6.36 0.27 -5.57
CA PHE A 66 5.94 -1.00 -6.14
C PHE A 66 5.97 -2.07 -5.07
N ASP A 67 4.96 -2.94 -5.05
CA ASP A 67 4.90 -4.04 -4.08
C ASP A 67 4.25 -5.30 -4.65
N SER A 68 4.74 -6.46 -4.24
CA SER A 68 4.14 -7.75 -4.61
C SER A 68 4.55 -8.87 -3.65
N THR A 69 3.67 -9.85 -3.50
CA THR A 69 3.98 -11.17 -2.91
C THR A 69 4.19 -12.24 -3.99
N THR A 70 3.77 -11.98 -5.24
CA THR A 70 3.77 -12.94 -6.34
C THR A 70 3.83 -12.19 -7.67
N PRO A 71 5.00 -11.68 -8.08
CA PRO A 71 5.13 -10.80 -9.24
C PRO A 71 4.72 -11.45 -10.57
N ALA A 72 4.76 -12.78 -10.66
CA ALA A 72 4.25 -13.52 -11.83
C ALA A 72 2.74 -13.30 -12.05
N ARG A 73 1.97 -13.03 -10.98
CA ARG A 73 0.53 -12.75 -11.04
C ARG A 73 0.24 -11.27 -11.11
N PHE A 74 0.85 -10.50 -10.21
CA PHE A 74 0.52 -9.09 -10.06
C PHE A 74 1.65 -8.32 -9.40
N VAL A 75 1.93 -7.13 -9.91
CA VAL A 75 2.74 -6.12 -9.23
C VAL A 75 1.89 -4.89 -9.02
N HIS A 76 1.80 -4.47 -7.76
CA HIS A 76 1.10 -3.26 -7.40
C HIS A 76 1.99 -2.06 -7.68
N ARG A 77 1.41 -1.02 -8.30
CA ARG A 77 2.00 0.32 -8.42
C ARG A 77 1.16 1.26 -7.55
N GLY A 78 1.74 1.79 -6.49
CA GLY A 78 1.08 2.77 -5.63
C GLY A 78 1.24 4.20 -6.13
N ASN A 79 0.70 5.13 -5.34
CA ASN A 79 0.89 6.56 -5.54
C ASN A 79 2.35 6.96 -5.26
N ALA A 80 2.74 8.16 -5.73
CA ALA A 80 4.00 8.76 -5.33
C ALA A 80 4.02 9.03 -3.82
N ILE A 81 5.16 8.80 -3.17
CA ILE A 81 5.37 9.11 -1.77
C ILE A 81 5.28 10.63 -1.58
N THR A 82 4.56 11.08 -0.56
CA THR A 82 4.45 12.49 -0.18
C THR A 82 4.64 12.61 1.33
N VAL A 83 5.25 13.71 1.78
CA VAL A 83 5.31 14.05 3.21
C VAL A 83 4.11 14.89 3.65
N THR A 84 3.23 15.27 2.73
CA THR A 84 2.01 16.05 2.98
C THR A 84 0.77 15.28 2.48
N PRO A 85 0.43 14.13 3.09
CA PRO A 85 -0.74 13.37 2.68
C PRO A 85 -2.02 14.18 2.91
N ARG A 86 -2.94 14.17 1.95
CA ARG A 86 -4.29 14.72 2.12
C ARG A 86 -5.16 13.66 2.79
N LEU A 87 -5.31 13.76 4.11
CA LEU A 87 -6.16 12.87 4.90
C LEU A 87 -7.58 13.44 4.99
N PRO A 88 -8.61 12.60 5.20
CA PRO A 88 -9.95 13.08 5.55
C PRO A 88 -9.91 13.99 6.78
N ALA A 89 -10.78 15.00 6.81
CA ALA A 89 -10.83 15.95 7.92
C ALA A 89 -11.01 15.22 9.26
N GLY A 90 -10.18 15.52 10.26
CA GLY A 90 -10.23 14.86 11.57
C GLY A 90 -9.46 13.55 11.67
N ILE A 91 -8.80 13.09 10.60
CA ILE A 91 -7.83 11.99 10.65
C ILE A 91 -6.41 12.54 10.74
N THR A 92 -5.63 12.02 11.68
CA THR A 92 -4.22 12.37 11.87
C THR A 92 -3.29 11.33 11.26
N GLN A 93 -2.00 11.67 11.11
CA GLN A 93 -1.00 10.68 10.69
C GLN A 93 -0.85 9.57 11.75
N GLU A 94 -0.98 9.93 13.03
CA GLU A 94 -0.93 9.02 14.16
C GLU A 94 -2.07 7.98 14.09
N ASP A 95 -3.29 8.39 13.71
CA ASP A 95 -4.41 7.47 13.50
C ASP A 95 -4.10 6.46 12.39
N MET A 96 -3.48 6.92 11.30
CA MET A 96 -3.09 6.05 10.19
C MET A 96 -2.01 5.05 10.62
N VAL A 97 -1.01 5.49 11.39
CA VAL A 97 0.02 4.61 11.95
C VAL A 97 -0.60 3.58 12.89
N GLU A 98 -1.51 4.00 13.77
CA GLU A 98 -2.17 3.13 14.72
C GLU A 98 -3.07 2.09 14.03
N LEU A 99 -3.94 2.52 13.11
CA LEU A 99 -4.77 1.62 12.32
C LEU A 99 -3.92 0.53 11.67
N ALA A 100 -2.82 0.95 11.06
CA ALA A 100 -1.99 0.05 10.31
C ALA A 100 -1.23 -0.92 11.24
N ARG A 101 -0.74 -0.45 12.40
CA ARG A 101 -0.18 -1.29 13.46
C ARG A 101 -1.19 -2.35 13.93
N LEU A 102 -2.43 -1.95 14.18
CA LEU A 102 -3.50 -2.85 14.62
C LEU A 102 -3.80 -3.93 13.57
N VAL A 103 -3.89 -3.54 12.29
CA VAL A 103 -4.07 -4.51 11.19
C VAL A 103 -2.89 -5.48 11.06
N MET A 104 -1.64 -5.02 11.32
CA MET A 104 -0.48 -5.92 11.33
C MET A 104 -0.54 -7.00 12.42
N LEU A 105 -1.17 -6.69 13.55
CA LEU A 105 -1.27 -7.62 14.69
C LEU A 105 -2.25 -8.77 14.45
N GLU A 106 -3.18 -8.63 13.50
CA GLU A 106 -4.20 -9.66 13.24
C GLU A 106 -3.61 -11.00 12.74
N ARG A 107 -2.51 -10.98 11.96
CA ARG A 107 -1.72 -12.13 11.42
C ARG A 107 -2.53 -13.30 10.77
N PRO A 108 -1.90 -14.16 9.95
CA PRO A 108 -0.59 -14.02 9.32
C PRO A 108 -0.60 -13.02 8.15
N ALA A 109 -1.77 -12.77 7.54
CA ALA A 109 -1.99 -11.72 6.55
C ALA A 109 -3.35 -11.08 6.87
N ALA A 110 -3.44 -9.76 6.72
CA ALA A 110 -4.65 -9.02 7.05
C ALA A 110 -5.00 -8.08 5.90
N ARG A 111 -6.28 -8.03 5.55
CA ARG A 111 -6.83 -7.09 4.58
C ARG A 111 -8.17 -6.61 5.10
N VAL A 112 -8.26 -5.32 5.35
CA VAL A 112 -9.47 -4.66 5.85
C VAL A 112 -9.93 -3.68 4.80
N GLN A 113 -11.15 -3.88 4.31
CA GLN A 113 -11.83 -2.87 3.50
C GLN A 113 -12.41 -1.83 4.45
N LEU A 114 -12.05 -0.56 4.25
CA LEU A 114 -12.61 0.55 5.02
C LEU A 114 -13.90 1.04 4.37
N THR A 115 -13.87 1.27 3.05
CA THR A 115 -15.01 1.82 2.32
C THR A 115 -15.09 1.29 0.89
N ALA A 116 -16.25 1.47 0.26
CA ALA A 116 -16.40 1.40 -1.19
C ALA A 116 -15.65 2.56 -1.89
N ARG A 117 -15.51 2.46 -3.22
CA ARG A 117 -14.74 3.39 -4.08
C ARG A 117 -15.26 4.82 -4.06
N ASP A 118 -16.57 4.99 -4.04
CA ASP A 118 -17.29 6.26 -4.14
C ASP A 118 -17.67 6.85 -2.78
N ALA A 119 -17.11 6.28 -1.69
CA ALA A 119 -17.36 6.78 -0.36
C ALA A 119 -16.88 8.23 -0.19
N SER A 120 -17.70 9.03 0.49
CA SER A 120 -17.35 10.40 0.87
C SER A 120 -16.12 10.43 1.80
N ALA A 121 -15.48 11.60 1.90
CA ALA A 121 -14.38 11.79 2.84
C ALA A 121 -14.83 11.57 4.30
N GLU A 122 -16.08 11.95 4.63
CA GLU A 122 -16.70 11.72 5.92
C GLU A 122 -16.90 10.23 6.20
N THR A 123 -17.42 9.47 5.22
CA THR A 123 -17.58 8.01 5.33
C THR A 123 -16.23 7.33 5.53
N LEU A 124 -15.20 7.77 4.82
CA LEU A 124 -13.85 7.23 4.98
C LEU A 124 -13.24 7.55 6.34
N ARG A 125 -13.41 8.79 6.83
CA ARG A 125 -13.01 9.17 8.19
C ARG A 125 -13.65 8.25 9.23
N ASP A 126 -14.97 8.10 9.18
CA ASP A 126 -15.71 7.32 10.18
C ASP A 126 -15.29 5.85 10.13
N ALA A 127 -15.11 5.29 8.93
CA ALA A 127 -14.60 3.93 8.76
C ALA A 127 -13.18 3.73 9.33
N ILE A 128 -12.27 4.70 9.17
CA ILE A 128 -10.93 4.66 9.78
C ILE A 128 -11.04 4.62 11.30
N LEU A 129 -11.82 5.54 11.88
CA LEU A 129 -11.96 5.64 13.33
C LEU A 129 -12.63 4.41 13.93
N ASP A 130 -13.69 3.89 13.30
CA ASP A 130 -14.38 2.69 13.74
C ASP A 130 -13.48 1.46 13.61
N ALA A 131 -12.67 1.36 12.54
CA ALA A 131 -11.70 0.28 12.37
C ALA A 131 -10.63 0.28 13.48
N ILE A 132 -10.18 1.45 13.93
CA ILE A 132 -9.26 1.59 15.07
C ILE A 132 -9.96 1.14 16.36
N ARG A 133 -11.15 1.68 16.65
CA ARG A 133 -11.90 1.36 17.88
C ARG A 133 -12.21 -0.13 18.01
N ALA A 134 -12.58 -0.80 16.92
CA ALA A 134 -12.90 -2.23 16.91
C ALA A 134 -11.71 -3.15 17.21
N ARG A 135 -10.48 -2.62 17.19
CA ARG A 135 -9.22 -3.38 17.36
C ARG A 135 -8.44 -3.00 18.63
N ARG A 136 -8.97 -2.07 19.43
CA ARG A 136 -8.44 -1.72 20.75
C ARG A 136 -9.07 -2.61 21.81
#